data_AF-A0A9P4UY90-F1
#
_entry.id   AF-A0A9P4UY90-F1
#
_cell.length_a   1.000
_cell.length_b   1.000
_cell.length_c   1.000
_cell.angle_alpha   90.00
_cell.angle_beta   90.00
_cell.angle_gamma   90.00
#
_symmetry.space_group_name_H-M   'P 1'
#
loop_
_entity.id
_entity.type
_entity.pdbx_description
1 polymer ?
#
loop_
_entity_poly.entity_id
_entity_poly.type
_entity_poly.pdbx_seq_one_letter_code
_entity_poly.pdbx_strand_id
1 'polypeptide(L)'
;MDREYEFFVTTNEPHQLEGQERGLIRRLVMRNFFETKWTDPTNASSEHTSASTVKSKKRLKSRFRLSKPGQEVAESKSASRRRNAEQRGSGEEGEKREKRPRATRKQSGVSETSEPDSSSSPTSRRGSLIDGESAEASKSKARLVLKINPSAHRFDPFNVLPVPGTPQLDILFKLYKSGSRANSIAINARNTWWSFISQDAGLLHATLATWALYGVLVQGISDLRVEELRHKNAAIKEINAKIGSHAGTISDELVGTVLTLASFENLVGAYDAAQLHIAALKRMVNARGGLFAFGHNDGLVRGMIWVDFHSAAAFHAPPSFPRIRLDPESPPLPAALLDEAAYTSPTSLLKLSVAKVECFNIFYRLHRLALAVSSQWLPKVNRMTLSDLLYETEYTILTMPDYSRAFLDLDLQAREDVELDHEEGARDANAASVVECLLAAAQIFIYAALREVPPKAKIFSIFLERLRVAVDRPNTSIVAVWDSERNVNLLLWVLVVASSVAIHWGTRAWWIARLAKVVRYVGISGEVELERELRRVAWTEHVFGDAIHGVWTDVERHVEGQRKTRESVESVESEGQYDLFGNVDVLLLREDDTQTEHGRGWWNV
;
A
#
# COMPACT_ATOMS: atom_id res chain seq x y z
N MET A 1 -5.13 38.31 -3.80
CA MET A 1 -4.27 37.13 -3.83
C MET A 1 -5.06 36.03 -4.48
N ASP A 2 -4.66 35.64 -5.68
CA ASP A 2 -5.38 34.70 -6.52
C ASP A 2 -5.26 33.27 -5.98
N ARG A 3 -6.36 32.51 -6.10
CA ARG A 3 -6.45 31.12 -5.67
C ARG A 3 -5.51 30.27 -6.51
N GLU A 4 -4.51 29.68 -5.88
CA GLU A 4 -3.42 28.97 -6.57
C GLU A 4 -3.60 27.44 -6.62
N TYR A 5 -4.68 26.87 -6.04
CA TYR A 5 -4.88 25.42 -6.01
C TYR A 5 -6.35 24.99 -6.11
N GLU A 6 -6.59 23.92 -6.87
CA GLU A 6 -7.85 23.18 -6.99
C GLU A 6 -7.52 21.67 -6.99
N PHE A 7 -8.14 20.89 -6.10
CA PHE A 7 -7.89 19.45 -5.98
C PHE A 7 -8.93 18.66 -6.78
N PHE A 8 -8.49 17.69 -7.59
CA PHE A 8 -9.37 16.86 -8.41
C PHE A 8 -9.62 15.48 -7.79
N VAL A 9 -10.84 14.97 -7.97
CA VAL A 9 -11.21 13.59 -7.68
C VAL A 9 -10.96 12.76 -8.93
N THR A 10 -9.97 11.87 -8.91
CA THR A 10 -9.79 10.86 -9.96
C THR A 10 -10.55 9.60 -9.57
N THR A 11 -11.75 9.41 -10.12
CA THR A 11 -12.44 8.11 -10.12
C THR A 11 -11.90 7.26 -11.27
N ASN A 12 -11.69 5.96 -11.02
CA ASN A 12 -11.10 5.00 -11.97
C ASN A 12 -12.04 4.59 -13.14
N GLU A 13 -12.99 5.43 -13.55
CA GLU A 13 -13.83 5.20 -14.73
C GLU A 13 -13.97 6.47 -15.56
N PRO A 14 -14.04 6.36 -16.90
CA PRO A 14 -14.03 7.52 -17.79
C PRO A 14 -15.38 8.26 -17.73
N HIS A 15 -15.48 9.23 -16.84
CA HIS A 15 -16.58 10.19 -16.85
C HIS A 15 -16.39 11.18 -18.01
N GLN A 16 -17.31 11.16 -18.98
CA GLN A 16 -17.38 12.23 -19.97
C GLN A 16 -17.99 13.47 -19.31
N LEU A 17 -17.15 14.46 -19.01
CA LEU A 17 -17.56 15.76 -18.46
C LEU A 17 -18.52 16.49 -19.40
N GLU A 18 -19.59 17.06 -18.83
CA GLU A 18 -20.61 17.82 -19.55
C GLU A 18 -20.05 19.12 -20.17
N GLY A 19 -20.76 19.63 -21.19
CA GLY A 19 -20.23 20.61 -22.14
C GLY A 19 -19.77 21.96 -21.56
N GLN A 20 -20.29 22.38 -20.41
CA GLN A 20 -19.92 23.66 -19.79
C GLN A 20 -18.55 23.59 -19.09
N GLU A 21 -18.28 22.53 -18.32
CA GLU A 21 -17.00 22.30 -17.65
C GLU A 21 -15.87 22.11 -18.65
N ARG A 22 -16.15 21.40 -19.75
CA ARG A 22 -15.21 21.23 -20.87
C ARG A 22 -14.88 22.55 -21.57
N GLY A 23 -15.84 23.49 -21.61
CA GLY A 23 -15.64 24.83 -22.14
C GLY A 23 -14.76 25.70 -21.23
N LEU A 24 -14.91 25.56 -19.91
CA LEU A 24 -14.11 26.25 -18.90
C LEU A 24 -12.65 25.77 -18.92
N ILE A 25 -12.43 24.45 -18.95
CA ILE A 25 -11.09 23.85 -19.05
C ILE A 25 -10.39 24.28 -20.34
N ARG A 26 -11.07 24.25 -21.50
CA ARG A 26 -10.49 24.75 -22.75
C ARG A 26 -10.10 26.22 -22.67
N ARG A 27 -10.90 27.04 -22.02
CA ARG A 27 -10.62 28.49 -21.89
C ARG A 27 -9.40 28.73 -21.00
N LEU A 28 -9.29 28.00 -19.89
CA LEU A 28 -8.14 28.07 -18.98
C LEU A 28 -6.85 27.54 -19.62
N VAL A 29 -6.92 26.39 -20.29
CA VAL A 29 -5.76 25.79 -20.97
C VAL A 29 -5.28 26.69 -22.12
N MET A 30 -6.20 27.25 -22.90
CA MET A 30 -5.83 28.17 -23.98
C MET A 30 -5.28 29.50 -23.43
N ARG A 31 -5.83 30.01 -22.32
CA ARG A 31 -5.29 31.21 -21.66
C ARG A 31 -3.85 30.97 -21.18
N ASN A 32 -3.62 29.88 -20.45
CA ASN A 32 -2.28 29.53 -19.95
C ASN A 32 -1.30 29.25 -21.10
N PHE A 33 -1.76 28.64 -22.20
CA PHE A 33 -0.95 28.42 -23.40
C PHE A 33 -0.54 29.73 -24.09
N PHE A 34 -1.43 30.72 -24.15
CA PHE A 34 -1.08 32.04 -24.69
C PHE A 34 -0.20 32.84 -23.72
N GLU A 35 -0.49 32.82 -22.42
CA GLU A 35 0.33 33.52 -21.42
C GLU A 35 1.77 32.98 -21.41
N THR A 36 1.96 31.66 -21.46
CA THR A 36 3.31 31.04 -21.55
C THR A 36 4.03 31.31 -22.87
N LYS A 37 3.31 31.49 -23.99
CA LYS A 37 3.91 31.87 -25.27
C LYS A 37 4.30 33.34 -25.38
N TRP A 38 3.74 34.21 -24.56
CA TRP A 38 4.03 35.64 -24.57
C TRP A 38 5.12 36.05 -23.58
N THR A 39 5.54 35.14 -22.68
CA THR A 39 6.58 35.39 -21.67
C THR A 39 8.01 35.02 -22.09
N ASP A 40 8.22 34.42 -23.27
CA ASP A 40 9.56 34.08 -23.79
C ASP A 40 9.91 34.84 -25.09
N PRO A 41 10.81 35.84 -25.06
CA PRO A 41 11.26 36.53 -26.28
C PRO A 41 12.45 35.89 -27.00
N THR A 42 12.90 34.68 -26.65
CA THR A 42 14.12 34.10 -27.24
C THR A 42 13.98 32.61 -27.59
N ASN A 43 13.43 32.32 -28.78
CA ASN A 43 14.06 31.45 -29.77
C ASN A 43 13.13 31.24 -30.98
N ALA A 44 13.56 31.79 -32.12
CA ALA A 44 13.03 31.46 -33.42
C ALA A 44 13.70 30.18 -33.92
N SER A 45 12.89 29.17 -34.31
CA SER A 45 12.85 28.61 -35.67
C SER A 45 12.41 27.14 -35.66
N SER A 46 11.21 26.85 -36.16
CA SER A 46 11.09 25.98 -37.33
C SER A 46 9.80 26.32 -38.07
N GLU A 47 9.96 26.54 -39.37
CA GLU A 47 8.92 26.94 -40.29
C GLU A 47 8.01 25.74 -40.59
N HIS A 48 6.80 25.74 -40.05
CA HIS A 48 5.62 25.30 -40.78
C HIS A 48 4.42 26.07 -40.25
N THR A 49 4.10 27.15 -40.95
CA THR A 49 3.06 28.09 -40.57
C THR A 49 1.67 27.43 -40.65
N SER A 50 1.00 27.29 -39.51
CA SER A 50 -0.42 26.90 -39.40
C SER A 50 -1.40 27.89 -40.06
N ALA A 51 -0.89 28.94 -40.70
CA ALA A 51 -1.67 29.89 -41.50
C ALA A 51 -2.08 29.35 -42.88
N SER A 52 -1.42 28.29 -43.41
CA SER A 52 -1.83 27.65 -44.66
C SER A 52 -2.99 26.66 -44.46
N THR A 53 -3.09 26.02 -43.28
CA THR A 53 -4.17 25.09 -42.91
C THR A 53 -5.51 25.79 -42.73
N VAL A 54 -5.51 27.10 -42.40
CA VAL A 54 -6.73 27.89 -42.24
C VAL A 54 -7.33 28.34 -43.59
N LYS A 55 -6.56 28.32 -44.68
CA LYS A 55 -7.03 28.70 -46.03
C LYS A 55 -7.71 27.58 -46.83
N SER A 56 -7.73 26.32 -46.35
CA SER A 56 -8.37 25.18 -47.03
C SER A 56 -9.75 24.79 -46.47
N LYS A 57 -10.48 25.76 -45.90
CA LYS A 57 -11.76 25.59 -45.16
C LYS A 57 -12.95 25.01 -45.97
N LYS A 58 -12.76 24.58 -47.22
CA LYS A 58 -13.83 24.00 -48.07
C LYS A 58 -13.73 22.48 -48.28
N ARG A 59 -12.79 21.76 -47.67
CA ARG A 59 -12.61 20.32 -48.00
C ARG A 59 -12.48 19.31 -46.86
N LEU A 60 -12.98 19.61 -45.66
CA LEU A 60 -13.05 18.64 -44.56
C LEU A 60 -14.43 18.63 -43.91
N LYS A 61 -15.41 18.08 -44.63
CA LYS A 61 -16.70 17.63 -44.07
C LYS A 61 -16.93 16.18 -44.47
N SER A 62 -16.20 15.22 -43.90
CA SER A 62 -16.57 13.78 -43.97
C SER A 62 -15.65 12.81 -43.23
N ARG A 63 -14.88 13.19 -42.21
CA ARG A 63 -14.13 12.20 -41.41
C ARG A 63 -14.32 12.48 -39.93
N PHE A 64 -14.63 11.40 -39.21
CA PHE A 64 -14.97 11.31 -37.79
C PHE A 64 -16.43 11.62 -37.42
N ARG A 65 -17.33 10.71 -37.80
CA ARG A 65 -18.47 10.34 -36.95
C ARG A 65 -18.18 8.94 -36.39
N LEU A 66 -18.08 8.83 -35.08
CA LEU A 66 -18.10 7.56 -34.37
C LEU A 66 -19.56 7.09 -34.26
N SER A 67 -19.82 5.82 -34.57
CA SER A 67 -21.13 5.19 -34.43
C SER A 67 -21.50 4.99 -32.96
N LYS A 68 -22.77 5.11 -32.60
CA LYS A 68 -23.29 4.75 -31.27
C LYS A 68 -23.31 3.21 -31.12
N PRO A 69 -23.07 2.65 -29.93
CA PRO A 69 -23.07 1.21 -29.72
C PRO A 69 -24.51 0.69 -29.58
N GLY A 70 -24.81 -0.41 -30.29
CA GLY A 70 -26.09 -1.12 -30.22
C GLY A 70 -26.90 -1.12 -31.52
N GLN A 71 -26.37 -1.70 -32.60
CA GLN A 71 -27.22 -2.23 -33.68
C GLN A 71 -26.46 -3.29 -34.50
N GLU A 72 -26.97 -4.52 -34.44
CA GLU A 72 -26.56 -5.64 -35.28
C GLU A 72 -26.88 -5.40 -36.75
N VAL A 73 -26.04 -5.96 -37.61
CA VAL A 73 -26.10 -5.88 -39.06
C VAL A 73 -27.23 -6.79 -39.57
N ALA A 74 -28.18 -6.22 -40.31
CA ALA A 74 -29.06 -6.98 -41.20
C ALA A 74 -29.24 -6.21 -42.52
N GLU A 75 -29.06 -6.95 -43.62
CA GLU A 75 -28.97 -6.46 -44.99
C GLU A 75 -30.31 -6.00 -45.59
N SER A 76 -30.15 -5.11 -46.58
CA SER A 76 -31.05 -4.58 -47.62
C SER A 76 -32.47 -5.18 -47.81
N LYS A 77 -33.46 -4.29 -48.02
CA LYS A 77 -34.21 -4.13 -49.29
C LYS A 77 -35.28 -3.00 -49.27
N SER A 78 -35.22 -2.17 -50.31
CA SER A 78 -36.27 -1.48 -51.11
C SER A 78 -37.51 -0.77 -50.50
N ALA A 79 -37.73 0.47 -50.98
CA ALA A 79 -39.02 1.11 -51.36
C ALA A 79 -40.07 1.37 -50.24
N SER A 80 -40.88 2.43 -50.18
CA SER A 80 -41.19 3.59 -51.03
C SER A 80 -42.12 4.55 -50.25
N ARG A 81 -42.12 5.83 -50.68
CA ARG A 81 -43.25 6.82 -50.75
C ARG A 81 -44.18 7.15 -49.54
N ARG A 82 -44.29 8.49 -49.37
CA ARG A 82 -45.49 9.36 -49.21
C ARG A 82 -46.06 9.56 -47.79
N ARG A 83 -46.07 10.82 -47.30
CA ARG A 83 -47.18 11.82 -47.27
C ARG A 83 -48.32 11.35 -46.36
N ASN A 84 -48.82 12.08 -45.36
CA ASN A 84 -49.25 13.48 -45.26
C ASN A 84 -49.48 13.80 -43.77
N ALA A 85 -49.18 15.02 -43.29
CA ALA A 85 -50.11 16.15 -43.10
C ALA A 85 -51.14 15.94 -41.99
N GLU A 86 -51.02 16.73 -40.91
CA GLU A 86 -52.05 17.70 -40.48
C GLU A 86 -53.09 17.05 -39.53
N GLN A 87 -53.62 17.66 -38.47
CA GLN A 87 -53.96 19.06 -38.22
C GLN A 87 -54.35 19.22 -36.73
N ARG A 88 -54.17 20.44 -36.20
CA ARG A 88 -55.06 21.28 -35.35
C ARG A 88 -56.04 20.62 -34.36
N GLY A 89 -56.33 21.15 -33.18
CA GLY A 89 -56.22 22.52 -32.61
C GLY A 89 -56.63 22.50 -31.12
N SER A 90 -56.21 23.49 -30.32
CA SER A 90 -57.04 24.60 -29.77
C SER A 90 -58.28 24.10 -28.99
N GLY A 91 -58.44 24.31 -27.69
CA GLY A 91 -58.47 25.54 -26.86
C GLY A 91 -59.17 25.14 -25.53
N GLU A 92 -58.72 25.61 -24.37
CA GLU A 92 -59.17 26.80 -23.61
C GLU A 92 -59.95 26.42 -22.34
N GLU A 93 -59.40 26.90 -21.21
CA GLU A 93 -59.98 27.41 -19.94
C GLU A 93 -61.12 26.72 -19.16
N GLY A 94 -60.99 26.76 -17.81
CA GLY A 94 -62.13 26.65 -16.88
C GLY A 94 -61.78 26.23 -15.44
N GLU A 95 -61.97 27.15 -14.48
CA GLU A 95 -61.78 27.06 -13.02
C GLU A 95 -62.65 26.00 -12.27
N LYS A 96 -62.19 25.50 -11.09
CA LYS A 96 -62.85 25.66 -9.76
C LYS A 96 -62.28 24.80 -8.60
N ARG A 97 -62.01 25.52 -7.51
CA ARG A 97 -62.06 25.33 -6.03
C ARG A 97 -62.67 24.08 -5.31
N GLU A 98 -62.20 23.94 -4.04
CA GLU A 98 -62.72 23.26 -2.81
C GLU A 98 -62.31 21.77 -2.58
N LYS A 99 -62.06 21.21 -1.37
CA LYS A 99 -62.23 21.58 0.06
C LYS A 99 -61.41 20.62 0.98
N ARG A 100 -61.15 21.06 2.23
CA ARG A 100 -60.57 20.31 3.39
C ARG A 100 -61.59 19.35 4.05
N PRO A 101 -61.17 18.51 5.03
CA PRO A 101 -61.55 18.80 6.42
C PRO A 101 -60.45 18.59 7.48
N ARG A 102 -60.79 18.96 8.72
CA ARG A 102 -60.01 19.27 9.95
C ARG A 102 -60.64 18.52 11.15
N ALA A 103 -59.86 18.19 12.19
CA ALA A 103 -60.31 18.06 13.60
C ALA A 103 -59.08 17.97 14.56
N THR A 104 -58.71 19.02 15.33
CA THR A 104 -58.98 19.33 16.78
C THR A 104 -58.11 18.53 17.78
N ARG A 105 -57.14 19.10 18.51
CA ARG A 105 -57.11 20.08 19.66
C ARG A 105 -57.58 19.51 21.02
N LYS A 106 -56.68 19.52 22.03
CA LYS A 106 -56.89 20.19 23.35
C LYS A 106 -55.57 20.40 24.12
N GLN A 107 -55.53 21.55 24.79
CA GLN A 107 -54.47 22.13 25.64
C GLN A 107 -54.87 22.04 27.12
N SER A 108 -53.88 22.16 28.01
CA SER A 108 -53.85 22.96 29.25
C SER A 108 -52.41 22.84 29.81
N GLY A 109 -51.58 23.88 29.98
CA GLY A 109 -51.72 25.07 30.85
C GLY A 109 -51.29 24.71 32.28
N VAL A 110 -50.45 25.40 33.06
CA VAL A 110 -50.00 26.82 33.15
C VAL A 110 -48.93 26.89 34.28
N SER A 111 -47.93 27.81 34.14
CA SER A 111 -47.13 28.58 35.14
C SER A 111 -46.35 27.85 36.28
N GLU A 112 -45.28 28.36 36.91
CA GLU A 112 -44.50 29.61 36.88
C GLU A 112 -43.16 29.38 37.65
N THR A 113 -42.13 30.18 37.29
CA THR A 113 -41.00 30.74 38.09
C THR A 113 -40.59 30.07 39.42
N SER A 114 -39.30 29.83 39.73
CA SER A 114 -38.31 30.85 40.14
C SER A 114 -36.94 30.19 40.40
N GLU A 115 -35.83 30.86 40.07
CA GLU A 115 -34.51 30.67 40.73
C GLU A 115 -34.53 31.33 42.13
N PRO A 116 -33.63 31.01 43.11
CA PRO A 116 -32.21 31.41 43.06
C PRO A 116 -31.19 30.43 43.69
N ASP A 117 -29.96 30.55 43.18
CA ASP A 117 -28.64 30.59 43.82
C ASP A 117 -28.22 29.78 45.06
N SER A 118 -26.93 29.41 44.96
CA SER A 118 -25.86 29.45 45.97
C SER A 118 -25.38 28.15 46.61
N SER A 119 -24.16 27.78 46.17
CA SER A 119 -22.99 27.40 46.96
C SER A 119 -23.18 26.63 48.28
N SER A 120 -22.59 25.42 48.34
CA SER A 120 -21.40 25.16 49.19
C SER A 120 -21.08 23.67 49.24
N SER A 121 -19.88 23.29 48.82
CA SER A 121 -19.11 22.17 49.41
C SER A 121 -18.72 22.56 50.85
N PRO A 122 -18.39 21.66 51.81
CA PRO A 122 -17.44 20.56 51.58
C PRO A 122 -17.61 19.29 52.47
N THR A 123 -16.78 18.27 52.19
CA THR A 123 -16.07 17.34 53.14
C THR A 123 -16.87 16.72 54.31
N SER A 124 -16.71 15.47 54.76
CA SER A 124 -15.72 14.41 54.63
C SER A 124 -16.04 13.43 55.79
N ARG A 125 -15.76 12.14 55.59
CA ARG A 125 -15.45 11.11 56.62
C ARG A 125 -16.58 10.61 57.56
N ARG A 126 -16.97 9.36 57.26
CA ARG A 126 -16.62 8.13 58.00
C ARG A 126 -16.88 8.12 59.51
N GLY A 127 -17.85 7.31 59.92
CA GLY A 127 -18.04 6.86 61.31
C GLY A 127 -19.20 5.87 61.40
N SER A 128 -18.87 4.59 61.36
CA SER A 128 -19.76 3.43 61.52
C SER A 128 -20.10 3.18 62.99
N LEU A 129 -21.33 2.73 63.28
CA LEU A 129 -21.67 1.44 63.95
C LEU A 129 -22.96 1.48 64.80
N ILE A 130 -23.87 0.55 64.46
CA ILE A 130 -24.60 -0.41 65.32
C ILE A 130 -26.02 -0.05 65.86
N ASP A 131 -26.94 -0.90 65.36
CA ASP A 131 -28.14 -1.56 65.89
C ASP A 131 -29.39 -0.81 66.40
N GLY A 132 -30.53 -1.27 65.86
CA GLY A 132 -31.88 -1.00 66.33
C GLY A 132 -32.92 -1.41 65.29
N GLU A 133 -33.33 -2.67 65.32
CA GLU A 133 -34.38 -3.26 64.48
C GLU A 133 -35.68 -2.45 64.49
N SER A 134 -36.20 -2.11 63.31
CA SER A 134 -37.63 -2.20 63.06
C SER A 134 -37.90 -2.29 61.56
N ALA A 135 -38.44 -3.44 61.16
CA ALA A 135 -38.87 -3.72 59.81
C ALA A 135 -40.16 -2.94 59.51
N GLU A 136 -40.04 -1.85 58.75
CA GLU A 136 -41.14 -1.33 57.97
C GLU A 136 -40.74 -1.26 56.50
N ALA A 137 -41.46 -2.05 55.70
CA ALA A 137 -41.32 -2.19 54.27
C ALA A 137 -41.67 -0.87 53.54
N SER A 138 -40.72 0.06 53.52
CA SER A 138 -40.77 1.20 52.60
C SER A 138 -40.37 0.70 51.22
N LYS A 139 -41.36 0.65 50.31
CA LYS A 139 -41.19 0.33 48.89
C LYS A 139 -40.17 1.29 48.28
N SER A 140 -38.90 0.91 48.31
CA SER A 140 -37.86 1.59 47.55
C SER A 140 -38.26 1.55 46.09
N LYS A 141 -38.45 2.73 45.48
CA LYS A 141 -38.56 2.84 44.03
C LYS A 141 -37.36 2.11 43.46
N ALA A 142 -37.59 0.98 42.80
CA ALA A 142 -36.55 0.22 42.15
C ALA A 142 -35.78 1.22 41.28
N ARG A 143 -34.53 1.52 41.67
CA ARG A 143 -33.59 2.19 40.78
C ARG A 143 -33.51 1.24 39.60
N LEU A 144 -34.15 1.60 38.49
CA LEU A 144 -33.96 1.00 37.19
C LEU A 144 -32.49 1.20 36.83
N VAL A 145 -31.63 0.35 37.40
CA VAL A 145 -30.29 0.17 36.88
C VAL A 145 -30.51 -0.57 35.59
N LEU A 146 -30.51 0.17 34.48
CA LEU A 146 -30.47 -0.42 33.16
C LEU A 146 -29.24 -1.34 33.13
N LYS A 147 -29.45 -2.65 33.25
CA LYS A 147 -28.46 -3.69 32.96
C LYS A 147 -28.24 -3.80 31.44
N ILE A 148 -28.31 -2.68 30.74
CA ILE A 148 -28.00 -2.56 29.33
C ILE A 148 -26.57 -2.07 29.31
N ASN A 149 -25.65 -2.90 28.83
CA ASN A 149 -24.31 -2.43 28.48
C ASN A 149 -24.48 -1.62 27.18
N PRO A 150 -24.43 -0.27 27.21
CA PRO A 150 -24.66 0.54 26.02
C PRO A 150 -23.62 0.25 24.92
N SER A 151 -22.44 -0.24 25.31
CA SER A 151 -21.34 -0.64 24.44
C SER A 151 -21.45 -2.06 23.85
N ALA A 152 -22.51 -2.82 24.12
CA ALA A 152 -22.65 -4.20 23.64
C ALA A 152 -22.75 -4.30 22.10
N HIS A 153 -23.27 -3.26 21.44
CA HIS A 153 -23.54 -3.29 19.99
C HIS A 153 -23.01 -2.08 19.22
N ARG A 154 -22.52 -1.03 19.90
CA ARG A 154 -22.00 0.18 19.27
C ARG A 154 -20.71 0.64 19.93
N PHE A 155 -19.78 1.12 19.12
CA PHE A 155 -18.51 1.69 19.60
C PHE A 155 -18.73 3.03 20.29
N ASP A 156 -19.56 3.88 19.68
CA ASP A 156 -19.92 5.19 20.20
C ASP A 156 -21.43 5.24 20.51
N PRO A 157 -21.86 4.68 21.65
CA PRO A 157 -23.28 4.59 21.98
C PRO A 157 -23.94 5.95 22.23
N PHE A 158 -23.14 7.00 22.45
CA PHE A 158 -23.62 8.34 22.77
C PHE A 158 -23.41 9.34 21.62
N ASN A 159 -22.85 8.90 20.48
CA ASN A 159 -22.52 9.74 19.32
C ASN A 159 -21.67 10.97 19.72
N VAL A 160 -20.62 10.76 20.52
CA VAL A 160 -19.67 11.80 20.96
C VAL A 160 -18.68 12.15 19.84
N LEU A 161 -18.43 11.22 18.92
CA LEU A 161 -17.49 11.42 17.83
C LEU A 161 -18.02 12.44 16.81
N PRO A 162 -17.13 13.19 16.13
CA PRO A 162 -17.51 14.20 15.14
C PRO A 162 -18.04 13.61 13.82
N VAL A 163 -18.27 12.28 13.77
CA VAL A 163 -18.73 11.54 12.60
C VAL A 163 -20.00 10.77 12.99
N PRO A 164 -21.05 10.74 12.15
CA PRO A 164 -22.29 10.02 12.45
C PRO A 164 -22.06 8.53 12.72
N GLY A 165 -22.66 8.01 13.80
CA GLY A 165 -22.61 6.60 14.16
C GLY A 165 -23.35 5.69 13.16
N THR A 166 -22.62 4.85 12.42
CA THR A 166 -23.17 3.86 11.49
C THR A 166 -22.68 2.44 11.81
N PRO A 167 -23.39 1.38 11.40
CA PRO A 167 -22.90 0.01 11.56
C PRO A 167 -21.54 -0.23 10.89
N GLN A 168 -21.30 0.42 9.74
CA GLN A 168 -20.02 0.38 9.04
C GLN A 168 -18.92 1.02 9.89
N LEU A 169 -19.21 2.13 10.58
CA LEU A 169 -18.29 2.76 11.50
C LEU A 169 -17.88 1.82 12.64
N ASP A 170 -18.82 1.03 13.18
CA ASP A 170 -18.52 0.04 14.21
C ASP A 170 -17.57 -1.07 13.70
N ILE A 171 -17.71 -1.49 12.44
CA ILE A 171 -16.79 -2.43 11.78
C ILE A 171 -15.40 -1.81 11.65
N LEU A 172 -15.31 -0.58 11.14
CA LEU A 172 -14.04 0.13 10.98
C LEU A 172 -13.33 0.34 12.31
N PHE A 173 -14.05 0.62 13.40
CA PHE A 173 -13.46 0.72 14.72
C PHE A 173 -13.02 -0.62 15.32
N LYS A 174 -13.73 -1.71 15.02
CA LYS A 174 -13.25 -3.05 15.35
C LYS A 174 -11.92 -3.30 14.65
N LEU A 175 -11.81 -2.98 13.35
CA LEU A 175 -10.57 -3.08 12.59
C LEU A 175 -9.46 -2.20 13.18
N TYR A 176 -9.76 -0.95 13.53
CA TYR A 176 -8.82 -0.05 14.20
C TYR A 176 -8.27 -0.64 15.52
N LYS A 177 -9.14 -1.23 16.34
CA LYS A 177 -8.77 -1.85 17.63
C LYS A 177 -8.04 -3.18 17.46
N SER A 178 -8.39 -3.96 16.44
CA SER A 178 -7.79 -5.27 16.15
C SER A 178 -6.57 -5.20 15.23
N GLY A 179 -6.17 -3.99 14.82
CA GLY A 179 -5.08 -3.78 13.88
C GLY A 179 -3.71 -4.13 14.44
N SER A 180 -2.74 -4.21 13.54
CA SER A 180 -1.34 -4.52 13.83
C SER A 180 -0.79 -3.69 15.01
N ARG A 181 -0.23 -4.40 16.00
CA ARG A 181 0.51 -3.76 17.10
C ARG A 181 1.82 -3.16 16.60
N ALA A 182 2.50 -3.81 15.66
CA ALA A 182 3.83 -3.43 15.18
C ALA A 182 3.84 -2.12 14.38
N ASN A 183 2.90 -1.90 13.44
CA ASN A 183 2.82 -0.60 12.73
C ASN A 183 2.59 0.56 13.71
N SER A 184 1.79 0.31 14.75
CA SER A 184 1.50 1.29 15.80
C SER A 184 2.77 1.68 16.57
N ILE A 185 3.72 0.78 16.77
CA ILE A 185 5.02 1.07 17.40
C ILE A 185 5.81 2.08 16.56
N ALA A 186 5.83 1.90 15.24
CA ALA A 186 6.58 2.78 14.33
C ALA A 186 6.02 4.23 14.30
N ILE A 187 4.70 4.39 14.18
CA ILE A 187 4.07 5.71 13.94
C ILE A 187 3.42 6.36 15.16
N ASN A 188 3.11 5.60 16.22
CA ASN A 188 2.35 6.06 17.38
C ASN A 188 2.92 5.45 18.67
N ALA A 189 4.21 5.65 18.92
CA ALA A 189 4.93 5.04 20.04
C ALA A 189 4.33 5.42 21.41
N ARG A 190 3.91 6.68 21.59
CA ARG A 190 3.28 7.20 22.83
C ARG A 190 1.78 6.96 22.94
N ASN A 191 1.16 6.31 21.96
CA ASN A 191 -0.30 6.09 21.91
C ASN A 191 -1.14 7.39 21.99
N THR A 192 -0.67 8.49 21.40
CA THR A 192 -1.35 9.79 21.40
C THR A 192 -2.31 9.98 20.23
N TRP A 193 -2.24 9.11 19.21
CA TRP A 193 -3.02 9.27 17.99
C TRP A 193 -4.53 9.23 18.23
N TRP A 194 -5.04 8.34 19.08
CA TRP A 194 -6.50 8.23 19.32
C TRP A 194 -7.10 9.53 19.86
N SER A 195 -6.50 10.10 20.90
CA SER A 195 -6.97 11.36 21.48
C SER A 195 -6.93 12.51 20.48
N PHE A 196 -6.02 12.45 19.52
CA PHE A 196 -5.89 13.44 18.46
C PHE A 196 -6.98 13.27 17.39
N ILE A 197 -7.20 12.04 16.89
CA ILE A 197 -8.21 11.79 15.84
C ILE A 197 -9.65 11.96 16.33
N SER A 198 -9.93 11.68 17.61
CA SER A 198 -11.32 11.71 18.12
C SER A 198 -11.91 13.12 18.22
N GLN A 199 -11.07 14.15 18.13
CA GLN A 199 -11.46 15.55 18.29
C GLN A 199 -11.76 16.25 16.96
N ASP A 200 -11.42 15.64 15.82
CA ASP A 200 -11.49 16.30 14.53
C ASP A 200 -12.17 15.44 13.45
N ALA A 201 -13.16 16.01 12.76
CA ALA A 201 -13.95 15.31 11.74
C ALA A 201 -13.10 14.88 10.54
N GLY A 202 -12.26 15.78 10.03
CA GLY A 202 -11.42 15.53 8.85
C GLY A 202 -10.40 14.43 9.10
N LEU A 203 -9.70 14.50 10.23
CA LEU A 203 -8.70 13.54 10.63
C LEU A 203 -9.32 12.16 10.93
N LEU A 204 -10.49 12.14 11.60
CA LEU A 204 -11.23 10.90 11.83
C LEU A 204 -11.65 10.26 10.50
N HIS A 205 -12.20 11.04 9.56
CA HIS A 205 -12.53 10.56 8.23
C HIS A 205 -11.32 10.00 7.47
N ALA A 206 -10.18 10.70 7.45
CA ALA A 206 -8.98 10.22 6.78
C ALA A 206 -8.46 8.90 7.41
N THR A 207 -8.53 8.81 8.75
CA THR A 207 -8.15 7.60 9.48
C THR A 207 -9.08 6.44 9.13
N LEU A 208 -10.40 6.65 9.15
CA LEU A 208 -11.39 5.63 8.81
C LEU A 208 -11.25 5.16 7.36
N ALA A 209 -10.95 6.06 6.41
CA ALA A 209 -10.65 5.69 5.03
C ALA A 209 -9.45 4.73 4.95
N THR A 210 -8.38 5.04 5.69
CA THR A 210 -7.19 4.20 5.77
C THR A 210 -7.51 2.82 6.35
N TRP A 211 -8.31 2.75 7.43
CA TRP A 211 -8.69 1.46 8.02
C TRP A 211 -9.65 0.64 7.16
N ALA A 212 -10.52 1.30 6.39
CA ALA A 212 -11.32 0.64 5.37
C ALA A 212 -10.42 -0.03 4.32
N LEU A 213 -9.41 0.69 3.83
CA LEU A 213 -8.40 0.15 2.91
C LEU A 213 -7.63 -1.01 3.53
N TYR A 214 -7.21 -0.92 4.79
CA TYR A 214 -6.58 -2.04 5.50
C TYR A 214 -7.50 -3.27 5.54
N GLY A 215 -8.79 -3.09 5.80
CA GLY A 215 -9.78 -4.18 5.75
C GLY A 215 -9.86 -4.84 4.37
N VAL A 216 -9.80 -4.05 3.29
CA VAL A 216 -9.75 -4.57 1.91
C VAL A 216 -8.43 -5.33 1.65
N LEU A 217 -7.29 -4.76 2.03
CA LEU A 217 -5.97 -5.33 1.74
C LEU A 217 -5.66 -6.58 2.56
N VAL A 218 -5.99 -6.59 3.85
CA VAL A 218 -5.69 -7.68 4.79
C VAL A 218 -6.77 -8.76 4.75
N GLN A 219 -8.03 -8.37 4.90
CA GLN A 219 -9.14 -9.32 5.10
C GLN A 219 -9.92 -9.60 3.81
N GLY A 220 -9.66 -8.87 2.72
CA GLY A 220 -10.37 -9.07 1.45
C GLY A 220 -11.83 -8.64 1.50
N ILE A 221 -12.23 -7.81 2.47
CA ILE A 221 -13.62 -7.35 2.64
C ILE A 221 -13.90 -6.28 1.58
N SER A 222 -14.33 -6.71 0.40
CA SER A 222 -14.63 -5.83 -0.74
C SER A 222 -15.67 -4.76 -0.41
N ASP A 223 -16.60 -5.05 0.50
CA ASP A 223 -17.69 -4.16 0.88
C ASP A 223 -17.21 -2.87 1.54
N LEU A 224 -15.98 -2.85 2.08
CA LEU A 224 -15.38 -1.65 2.66
C LEU A 224 -14.86 -0.68 1.61
N ARG A 225 -14.81 -1.05 0.32
CA ARG A 225 -14.38 -0.15 -0.76
C ARG A 225 -15.24 1.11 -0.86
N VAL A 226 -16.55 0.98 -0.64
CA VAL A 226 -17.46 2.13 -0.65
C VAL A 226 -17.15 3.07 0.51
N GLU A 227 -16.90 2.51 1.70
CA GLU A 227 -16.58 3.28 2.90
C GLU A 227 -15.21 3.97 2.81
N GLU A 228 -14.23 3.29 2.22
CA GLU A 228 -12.90 3.82 1.87
C GLU A 228 -13.03 5.14 1.08
N LEU A 229 -13.75 5.10 -0.04
CA LEU A 229 -13.95 6.27 -0.91
C LEU A 229 -14.83 7.34 -0.26
N ARG A 230 -15.89 6.94 0.46
CA ARG A 230 -16.79 7.86 1.15
C ARG A 230 -16.04 8.69 2.19
N HIS A 231 -15.23 8.03 3.02
CA HIS A 231 -14.45 8.68 4.05
C HIS A 231 -13.29 9.51 3.49
N LYS A 232 -12.61 9.04 2.43
CA LYS A 232 -11.61 9.84 1.71
C LYS A 232 -12.22 11.15 1.18
N ASN A 233 -13.36 11.07 0.50
CA ASN A 233 -14.04 12.26 -0.03
C ASN A 233 -14.48 13.21 1.07
N ALA A 234 -14.96 12.70 2.21
CA ALA A 234 -15.32 13.52 3.36
C ALA A 234 -14.10 14.23 3.96
N ALA A 235 -12.96 13.55 4.10
CA ALA A 235 -11.72 14.16 4.58
C ALA A 235 -11.22 15.28 3.65
N ILE A 236 -11.32 15.11 2.33
CA ILE A 236 -10.95 16.16 1.36
C ILE A 236 -11.87 17.38 1.47
N LYS A 237 -13.17 17.17 1.69
CA LYS A 237 -14.12 18.27 1.94
C LYS A 237 -13.75 19.05 3.20
N GLU A 238 -13.39 18.36 4.28
CA GLU A 238 -12.92 18.98 5.53
C GLU A 238 -11.61 19.76 5.33
N ILE A 239 -10.65 19.22 4.56
CA ILE A 239 -9.43 19.96 4.20
C ILE A 239 -9.78 21.27 3.49
N ASN A 240 -10.62 21.22 2.46
CA ASN A 240 -11.02 22.40 1.70
C ASN A 240 -11.77 23.43 2.56
N ALA A 241 -12.63 22.96 3.47
CA ALA A 241 -13.34 23.82 4.42
C ALA A 241 -12.37 24.51 5.39
N LYS A 242 -11.38 23.80 5.93
CA LYS A 242 -10.36 24.36 6.82
C LYS A 242 -9.48 25.38 6.10
N ILE A 243 -8.94 25.02 4.94
CA ILE A 243 -8.11 25.94 4.14
C ILE A 243 -8.91 27.20 3.76
N GLY A 244 -10.20 27.06 3.42
CA GLY A 244 -11.06 28.19 3.04
C GLY A 244 -11.52 29.10 4.18
N SER A 245 -11.55 28.60 5.42
CA SER A 245 -12.02 29.33 6.61
C SER A 245 -10.88 29.97 7.43
N HIS A 246 -9.67 29.45 7.32
CA HIS A 246 -8.53 29.91 8.11
C HIS A 246 -7.84 31.07 7.39
N ALA A 247 -7.60 32.18 8.10
CA ALA A 247 -6.86 33.35 7.60
C ALA A 247 -5.34 33.07 7.46
N GLY A 248 -4.97 31.90 6.94
CA GLY A 248 -3.59 31.43 6.79
C GLY A 248 -3.05 30.58 7.95
N THR A 249 -3.85 30.27 8.98
CA THR A 249 -3.41 29.44 10.11
C THR A 249 -3.47 27.95 9.76
N ILE A 250 -2.34 27.26 9.89
CA ILE A 250 -2.21 25.82 9.61
C ILE A 250 -2.29 25.09 10.95
N SER A 251 -3.38 24.36 11.19
CA SER A 251 -3.57 23.59 12.43
C SER A 251 -2.92 22.21 12.35
N ASP A 252 -2.66 21.60 13.50
CA ASP A 252 -2.10 20.26 13.59
C ASP A 252 -3.06 19.23 12.96
N GLU A 253 -4.36 19.37 13.16
CA GLU A 253 -5.41 18.49 12.61
C GLU A 253 -5.44 18.56 11.09
N LEU A 254 -5.26 19.75 10.50
CA LEU A 254 -5.16 19.91 9.05
C LEU A 254 -3.93 19.15 8.51
N VAL A 255 -2.77 19.34 9.14
CA VAL A 255 -1.53 18.62 8.80
C VAL A 255 -1.72 17.12 8.93
N GLY A 256 -2.31 16.66 10.04
CA GLY A 256 -2.61 15.25 10.28
C GLY A 256 -3.58 14.66 9.25
N THR A 257 -4.56 15.43 8.79
CA THR A 257 -5.54 14.96 7.79
C THR A 257 -4.87 14.76 6.44
N VAL A 258 -4.08 15.74 5.98
CA VAL A 258 -3.32 15.66 4.72
C VAL A 258 -2.29 14.52 4.78
N LEU A 259 -1.60 14.39 5.91
CA LEU A 259 -0.67 13.30 6.18
C LEU A 259 -1.33 11.93 6.05
N THR A 260 -2.51 11.76 6.65
CA THR A 260 -3.21 10.48 6.66
C THR A 260 -3.69 10.13 5.25
N LEU A 261 -4.12 11.12 4.46
CA LEU A 261 -4.42 10.91 3.03
C LEU A 261 -3.19 10.56 2.20
N ALA A 262 -2.02 11.17 2.46
CA ALA A 262 -0.77 10.76 1.82
C ALA A 262 -0.43 9.29 2.14
N SER A 263 -0.61 8.86 3.40
CA SER A 263 -0.43 7.47 3.82
C SER A 263 -1.37 6.53 3.08
N PHE A 264 -2.63 6.94 2.94
CA PHE A 264 -3.66 6.23 2.20
C PHE A 264 -3.24 6.01 0.73
N GLU A 265 -2.87 7.06 0.01
CA GLU A 265 -2.48 6.95 -1.40
C GLU A 265 -1.23 6.08 -1.58
N ASN A 266 -0.26 6.18 -0.66
CA ASN A 266 0.92 5.31 -0.63
C ASN A 266 0.54 3.82 -0.50
N LEU A 267 -0.40 3.48 0.37
CA LEU A 267 -0.85 2.08 0.56
C LEU A 267 -1.60 1.54 -0.66
N VAL A 268 -2.43 2.37 -1.30
CA VAL A 268 -3.09 2.04 -2.56
C VAL A 268 -2.07 1.84 -3.68
N GLY A 269 -0.95 2.58 -3.63
CA GLY A 269 0.02 2.66 -4.72
C GLY A 269 -0.26 3.77 -5.73
N ALA A 270 -1.15 4.71 -5.39
CA ALA A 270 -1.42 5.90 -6.18
C ALA A 270 -0.34 6.97 -5.91
N TYR A 271 0.91 6.66 -6.25
CA TYR A 271 2.07 7.45 -5.84
C TYR A 271 2.05 8.89 -6.38
N ASP A 272 1.48 9.14 -7.55
CA ASP A 272 1.30 10.51 -8.08
C ASP A 272 0.41 11.36 -7.16
N ALA A 273 -0.71 10.79 -6.70
CA ALA A 273 -1.60 11.45 -5.75
C ALA A 273 -0.93 11.61 -4.37
N ALA A 274 -0.18 10.60 -3.92
CA ALA A 274 0.60 10.67 -2.69
C ALA A 274 1.61 11.83 -2.73
N GLN A 275 2.32 12.02 -3.85
CA GLN A 275 3.28 13.10 -4.03
C GLN A 275 2.64 14.48 -3.96
N LEU A 276 1.43 14.66 -4.49
CA LEU A 276 0.68 15.93 -4.34
C LEU A 276 0.38 16.23 -2.86
N HIS A 277 -0.09 15.24 -2.09
CA HIS A 277 -0.33 15.40 -0.66
C HIS A 277 0.97 15.65 0.13
N ILE A 278 2.06 14.96 -0.21
CA ILE A 278 3.37 15.13 0.45
C ILE A 278 3.96 16.50 0.13
N ALA A 279 3.84 16.98 -1.11
CA ALA A 279 4.27 18.32 -1.48
C ALA A 279 3.48 19.40 -0.70
N ALA A 280 2.17 19.23 -0.57
CA ALA A 280 1.34 20.11 0.26
C ALA A 280 1.74 20.03 1.74
N LEU A 281 1.96 18.82 2.27
CA LEU A 281 2.41 18.58 3.64
C LEU A 281 3.73 19.29 3.94
N LYS A 282 4.72 19.20 3.06
CA LYS A 282 6.01 19.91 3.20
C LYS A 282 5.83 21.41 3.30
N ARG A 283 4.98 22.00 2.45
CA ARG A 283 4.69 23.44 2.49
C ARG A 283 4.04 23.83 3.83
N MET A 284 3.11 23.00 4.32
CA MET A 284 2.47 23.22 5.61
C MET A 284 3.46 23.15 6.79
N VAL A 285 4.34 22.16 6.76
CA VAL A 285 5.40 21.98 7.78
C VAL A 285 6.37 23.15 7.75
N ASN A 286 6.84 23.56 6.57
CA ASN A 286 7.76 24.68 6.42
C ASN A 286 7.12 26.00 6.88
N ALA A 287 5.85 26.24 6.54
CA ALA A 287 5.12 27.43 6.99
C ALA A 287 4.95 27.50 8.51
N ARG A 288 5.00 26.35 9.21
CA ARG A 288 4.97 26.26 10.67
C ARG A 288 6.36 26.31 11.32
N GLY A 289 7.44 26.40 10.54
CA GLY A 289 8.82 26.47 11.05
C GLY A 289 9.57 25.12 11.08
N GLY A 290 9.09 24.11 10.35
CA GLY A 290 9.74 22.80 10.25
C GLY A 290 9.18 21.75 11.20
N LEU A 291 9.79 20.56 11.22
CA LEU A 291 9.29 19.40 11.99
C LEU A 291 9.28 19.65 13.51
N PHE A 292 10.25 20.40 14.05
CA PHE A 292 10.34 20.69 15.48
C PHE A 292 9.15 21.51 16.01
N ALA A 293 8.45 22.25 15.15
CA ALA A 293 7.24 22.99 15.51
C ALA A 293 6.05 22.08 15.89
N PHE A 294 6.17 20.78 15.62
CA PHE A 294 5.20 19.75 15.98
C PHE A 294 5.71 18.82 17.09
N GLY A 295 6.83 19.16 17.74
CA GLY A 295 7.48 18.30 18.74
C GLY A 295 6.61 17.97 19.97
N HIS A 296 5.55 18.73 20.23
CA HIS A 296 4.55 18.41 21.26
C HIS A 296 3.65 17.23 20.87
N ASN A 297 3.55 16.89 19.58
CA ASN A 297 2.75 15.79 19.06
C ASN A 297 3.65 14.75 18.35
N ASP A 298 4.23 13.86 19.15
CA ASP A 298 5.13 12.77 18.71
C ASP A 298 4.54 11.92 17.58
N GLY A 299 3.27 11.51 17.68
CA GLY A 299 2.59 10.71 16.66
C GLY A 299 2.46 11.44 15.32
N LEU A 300 2.22 12.76 15.34
CA LEU A 300 2.16 13.57 14.12
C LEU A 300 3.54 13.69 13.46
N VAL A 301 4.60 13.95 14.24
CA VAL A 301 5.98 14.02 13.74
C VAL A 301 6.41 12.69 13.11
N ARG A 302 6.21 11.58 13.83
CA ARG A 302 6.53 10.23 13.33
C ARG A 302 5.71 9.89 12.09
N GLY A 303 4.43 10.23 12.07
CA GLY A 303 3.57 10.03 10.91
C GLY A 303 4.12 10.74 9.67
N MET A 304 4.48 12.03 9.77
CA MET A 304 5.09 12.80 8.68
C MET A 304 6.35 12.15 8.12
N ILE A 305 7.22 11.68 9.00
CA ILE A 305 8.45 10.98 8.63
C ILE A 305 8.15 9.68 7.91
N TRP A 306 7.25 8.85 8.44
CA TRP A 306 6.96 7.55 7.84
C TRP A 306 6.23 7.63 6.51
N VAL A 307 5.46 8.69 6.27
CA VAL A 307 4.89 8.98 4.95
C VAL A 307 5.96 9.35 3.94
N ASP A 308 6.93 10.17 4.36
CA ASP A 308 8.07 10.54 3.53
C ASP A 308 8.94 9.32 3.23
N PHE A 309 9.23 8.49 4.24
CA PHE A 309 9.97 7.23 4.08
C PHE A 309 9.31 6.27 3.12
N HIS A 310 7.97 6.11 3.17
CA HIS A 310 7.27 5.27 2.22
C HIS A 310 7.51 5.75 0.77
N SER A 311 7.34 7.04 0.52
CA SER A 311 7.59 7.60 -0.81
C SER A 311 9.06 7.51 -1.23
N ALA A 312 10.00 7.85 -0.35
CA ALA A 312 11.43 7.70 -0.57
C ALA A 312 11.80 6.25 -0.93
N ALA A 313 11.25 5.27 -0.20
CA ALA A 313 11.42 3.85 -0.46
C ALA A 313 10.82 3.43 -1.81
N ALA A 314 9.65 3.97 -2.18
CA ALA A 314 8.98 3.64 -3.45
C ALA A 314 9.77 4.16 -4.67
N PHE A 315 10.34 5.37 -4.57
CA PHE A 315 11.06 6.01 -5.67
C PHE A 315 12.57 5.74 -5.69
N HIS A 316 13.08 4.95 -4.73
CA HIS A 316 14.51 4.74 -4.53
C HIS A 316 15.28 6.06 -4.42
N ALA A 317 14.78 6.95 -3.56
CA ALA A 317 15.28 8.29 -3.36
C ALA A 317 15.53 8.55 -1.87
N PRO A 318 16.41 9.52 -1.51
CA PRO A 318 16.61 9.88 -0.12
C PRO A 318 15.35 10.51 0.49
N PRO A 319 15.17 10.42 1.83
CA PRO A 319 14.11 11.14 2.52
C PRO A 319 14.23 12.64 2.27
N SER A 320 13.08 13.30 2.19
CA SER A 320 13.03 14.73 1.91
C SER A 320 12.98 15.58 3.17
N PHE A 321 12.49 15.01 4.28
CA PHE A 321 12.66 15.61 5.59
C PHE A 321 14.07 15.31 6.14
N PRO A 322 14.68 16.26 6.86
CA PRO A 322 16.00 16.07 7.44
C PRO A 322 15.96 15.03 8.56
N ARG A 323 17.10 14.38 8.80
CA ARG A 323 17.29 13.53 9.98
C ARG A 323 17.09 14.36 11.26
N ILE A 324 16.16 13.93 12.10
CA ILE A 324 15.97 14.44 13.45
C ILE A 324 16.24 13.35 14.50
N ARG A 325 16.56 13.75 15.74
CA ARG A 325 16.58 12.86 16.90
C ARG A 325 15.20 12.85 17.53
N LEU A 326 14.50 11.72 17.45
CA LEU A 326 13.08 11.63 17.82
C LEU A 326 12.84 11.73 19.33
N ASP A 327 13.52 10.91 20.14
CA ASP A 327 13.42 10.99 21.60
C ASP A 327 14.81 10.82 22.24
N PRO A 328 15.40 11.90 22.78
CA PRO A 328 16.70 11.83 23.45
C PRO A 328 16.72 10.97 24.71
N GLU A 329 15.56 10.80 25.35
CA GLU A 329 15.40 10.13 26.64
C GLU A 329 15.00 8.65 26.51
N SER A 330 14.90 8.15 25.27
CA SER A 330 14.65 6.73 25.02
C SER A 330 15.70 5.86 25.71
N PRO A 331 15.29 4.89 26.56
CA PRO A 331 16.25 4.01 27.20
C PRO A 331 16.96 3.14 26.16
N PRO A 332 18.21 2.72 26.41
CA PRO A 332 18.89 1.78 25.53
C PRO A 332 18.20 0.41 25.55
N LEU A 333 18.49 -0.43 24.55
CA LEU A 333 18.09 -1.84 24.59
C LEU A 333 18.73 -2.54 25.80
N PRO A 334 18.09 -3.59 26.34
CA PRO A 334 18.67 -4.39 27.43
C PRO A 334 20.06 -4.91 27.07
N ALA A 335 21.02 -4.82 28.00
CA ALA A 335 22.41 -5.26 27.76
C ALA A 335 22.49 -6.72 27.28
N ALA A 336 21.74 -7.62 27.91
CA ALA A 336 21.69 -9.03 27.50
C ALA A 336 21.17 -9.24 26.06
N LEU A 337 20.29 -8.36 25.55
CA LEU A 337 19.87 -8.41 24.14
C LEU A 337 21.02 -7.94 23.23
N LEU A 338 21.76 -6.91 23.64
CA LEU A 338 22.92 -6.43 22.89
C LEU A 338 24.04 -7.48 22.83
N ASP A 339 24.27 -8.18 23.94
CA ASP A 339 25.21 -9.30 24.01
C ASP A 339 24.76 -10.42 23.06
N GLU A 340 23.48 -10.80 23.12
CA GLU A 340 22.89 -11.78 22.19
C GLU A 340 23.09 -11.39 20.73
N ALA A 341 22.76 -10.14 20.40
CA ALA A 341 22.93 -9.61 19.05
C ALA A 341 24.41 -9.64 18.62
N ALA A 342 25.36 -9.34 19.51
CA ALA A 342 26.77 -9.26 19.17
C ALA A 342 27.36 -10.58 18.66
N TYR A 343 27.01 -11.72 19.27
CA TYR A 343 27.54 -13.03 18.82
C TYR A 343 26.65 -13.76 17.79
N THR A 344 25.41 -13.32 17.57
CA THR A 344 24.50 -13.94 16.58
C THR A 344 24.43 -13.19 15.25
N SER A 345 24.96 -11.97 15.15
CA SER A 345 24.86 -11.14 13.95
C SER A 345 25.66 -11.68 12.75
N PRO A 346 25.22 -11.36 11.51
CA PRO A 346 25.85 -11.86 10.29
C PRO A 346 27.17 -11.11 9.98
N THR A 347 28.26 -11.53 10.61
CA THR A 347 29.61 -10.94 10.39
C THR A 347 30.17 -11.18 8.99
N SER A 348 29.59 -12.10 8.21
CA SER A 348 29.95 -12.33 6.81
C SER A 348 29.78 -11.09 5.92
N LEU A 349 28.93 -10.14 6.30
CA LEU A 349 28.76 -8.86 5.62
C LEU A 349 30.04 -8.01 5.60
N LEU A 350 30.95 -8.20 6.58
CA LEU A 350 32.25 -7.52 6.59
C LEU A 350 33.20 -8.04 5.49
N LYS A 351 32.83 -9.11 4.80
CA LYS A 351 33.58 -9.69 3.68
C LYS A 351 33.10 -9.18 2.31
N LEU A 352 32.04 -8.34 2.27
CA LEU A 352 31.58 -7.75 1.02
C LEU A 352 32.66 -6.88 0.39
N SER A 353 32.73 -6.91 -0.94
CA SER A 353 33.66 -6.08 -1.71
C SER A 353 33.24 -4.60 -1.69
N VAL A 354 31.93 -4.33 -1.68
CA VAL A 354 31.33 -2.98 -1.69
C VAL A 354 30.41 -2.80 -0.48
N ALA A 355 30.36 -1.58 0.07
CA ALA A 355 29.45 -1.17 1.16
C ALA A 355 29.46 -2.06 2.43
N LYS A 356 30.56 -2.76 2.71
CA LYS A 356 30.65 -3.76 3.80
C LYS A 356 30.33 -3.21 5.19
N VAL A 357 30.76 -1.98 5.50
CA VAL A 357 30.57 -1.37 6.82
C VAL A 357 29.11 -0.93 6.97
N GLU A 358 28.58 -0.32 5.93
CA GLU A 358 27.21 0.16 5.84
C GLU A 358 26.21 -1.00 5.92
N CYS A 359 26.38 -2.04 5.09
CA CYS A 359 25.56 -3.24 5.13
C CYS A 359 25.64 -3.95 6.47
N PHE A 360 26.84 -4.11 7.04
CA PHE A 360 26.98 -4.68 8.39
C PHE A 360 26.22 -3.86 9.43
N ASN A 361 26.35 -2.54 9.42
CA ASN A 361 25.64 -1.67 10.36
C ASN A 361 24.11 -1.74 10.21
N ILE A 362 23.61 -1.78 8.97
CA ILE A 362 22.18 -1.91 8.67
C ILE A 362 21.66 -3.24 9.21
N PHE A 363 22.31 -4.36 8.86
CA PHE A 363 21.86 -5.69 9.28
C PHE A 363 22.09 -5.94 10.77
N TYR A 364 23.11 -5.36 11.38
CA TYR A 364 23.28 -5.39 12.84
C TYR A 364 22.11 -4.72 13.55
N ARG A 365 21.63 -3.57 13.05
CA ARG A 365 20.44 -2.90 13.57
C ARG A 365 19.16 -3.68 13.29
N LEU A 366 19.03 -4.24 12.08
CA LEU A 366 17.90 -5.07 11.68
C LEU A 366 17.77 -6.31 12.57
N HIS A 367 18.90 -6.96 12.86
CA HIS A 367 18.98 -8.12 13.73
C HIS A 367 18.57 -7.78 15.17
N ARG A 368 19.08 -6.66 15.71
CA ARG A 368 18.67 -6.15 17.02
C ARG A 368 17.17 -5.84 17.09
N LEU A 369 16.62 -5.26 16.02
CA LEU A 369 15.18 -5.01 15.92
C LEU A 369 14.38 -6.30 15.90
N ALA A 370 14.79 -7.29 15.08
CA ALA A 370 14.17 -8.59 14.99
C ALA A 370 14.17 -9.34 16.34
N LEU A 371 15.32 -9.34 17.05
CA LEU A 371 15.43 -9.87 18.40
C LEU A 371 14.50 -9.12 19.36
N ALA A 372 14.48 -7.79 19.32
CA ALA A 372 13.70 -6.95 20.23
C ALA A 372 12.19 -7.11 20.06
N VAL A 373 11.71 -7.50 18.88
CA VAL A 373 10.29 -7.82 18.65
C VAL A 373 9.95 -9.30 18.83
N SER A 374 10.93 -10.14 19.18
CA SER A 374 10.68 -11.55 19.48
C SER A 374 9.85 -11.72 20.76
N SER A 375 9.17 -12.87 20.88
CA SER A 375 8.33 -13.22 22.04
C SER A 375 9.08 -13.09 23.38
N GLN A 376 10.39 -13.39 23.39
CA GLN A 376 11.28 -13.30 24.54
C GLN A 376 11.56 -11.86 25.00
N TRP A 377 11.72 -10.93 24.06
CA TRP A 377 12.22 -9.58 24.33
C TRP A 377 11.16 -8.49 24.25
N LEU A 378 10.12 -8.67 23.43
CA LEU A 378 9.07 -7.68 23.23
C LEU A 378 8.45 -7.14 24.55
N PRO A 379 8.21 -7.95 25.60
CA PRO A 379 7.71 -7.43 26.88
C PRO A 379 8.72 -6.60 27.68
N LYS A 380 10.02 -6.73 27.38
CA LYS A 380 11.14 -6.12 28.11
C LYS A 380 11.71 -4.88 27.42
N VAL A 381 11.37 -4.65 26.16
CA VAL A 381 11.89 -3.53 25.37
C VAL A 381 10.87 -2.40 25.34
N ASN A 382 11.34 -1.16 25.55
CA ASN A 382 10.49 0.01 25.48
C ASN A 382 10.02 0.27 24.03
N ARG A 383 8.73 0.54 23.87
CA ARG A 383 8.09 0.83 22.58
C ARG A 383 8.73 2.01 21.84
N MET A 384 9.15 3.05 22.58
CA MET A 384 9.84 4.20 22.02
C MET A 384 11.20 3.83 21.45
N THR A 385 11.99 3.06 22.20
CA THR A 385 13.30 2.56 21.75
C THR A 385 13.17 1.77 20.45
N LEU A 386 12.15 0.91 20.32
CA LEU A 386 11.86 0.20 19.06
C LEU A 386 11.54 1.16 17.92
N SER A 387 10.67 2.13 18.18
CA SER A 387 10.25 3.13 17.19
C SER A 387 11.43 3.96 16.68
N ASP A 388 12.30 4.42 17.57
CA ASP A 388 13.49 5.21 17.24
C ASP A 388 14.51 4.37 16.46
N LEU A 389 14.73 3.12 16.87
CA LEU A 389 15.62 2.21 16.14
C LEU A 389 15.08 1.87 14.73
N LEU A 390 13.77 1.70 14.57
CA LEU A 390 13.14 1.51 13.26
C LEU A 390 13.36 2.72 12.37
N TYR A 391 13.12 3.92 12.90
CA TYR A 391 13.36 5.17 12.20
C TYR A 391 14.82 5.30 11.76
N GLU A 392 15.78 5.08 12.67
CA GLU A 392 17.21 5.20 12.35
C GLU A 392 17.67 4.15 11.32
N THR A 393 17.09 2.95 11.37
CA THR A 393 17.42 1.87 10.44
C THR A 393 16.90 2.18 9.05
N GLU A 394 15.62 2.57 8.93
CA GLU A 394 15.01 2.95 7.65
C GLU A 394 15.70 4.19 7.05
N TYR A 395 15.98 5.23 7.86
CA TYR A 395 16.71 6.40 7.39
C TYR A 395 18.09 6.03 6.84
N THR A 396 18.81 5.12 7.51
CA THR A 396 20.14 4.68 7.07
C THR A 396 20.05 3.92 5.75
N ILE A 397 19.04 3.06 5.56
CA ILE A 397 18.81 2.36 4.29
C ILE A 397 18.50 3.36 3.17
N LEU A 398 17.60 4.32 3.42
CA LEU A 398 17.17 5.29 2.41
C LEU A 398 18.24 6.33 2.04
N THR A 399 19.28 6.49 2.86
CA THR A 399 20.41 7.38 2.57
C THR A 399 21.60 6.67 1.95
N MET A 400 21.52 5.35 1.72
CA MET A 400 22.53 4.62 0.98
C MET A 400 22.64 5.16 -0.46
N PRO A 401 23.86 5.19 -1.03
CA PRO A 401 24.03 5.42 -2.45
C PRO A 401 23.28 4.38 -3.27
N ASP A 402 22.75 4.79 -4.42
CA ASP A 402 22.13 3.87 -5.38
C ASP A 402 23.22 3.12 -6.16
N TYR A 403 23.38 1.83 -5.87
CA TYR A 403 24.34 0.96 -6.53
C TYR A 403 23.76 0.27 -7.78
N SER A 404 22.47 0.47 -8.09
CA SER A 404 21.81 -0.22 -9.20
C SER A 404 22.45 0.10 -10.55
N ARG A 405 22.88 1.35 -10.76
CA ARG A 405 23.52 1.79 -12.01
C ARG A 405 24.77 0.98 -12.36
N ALA A 406 25.56 0.60 -11.36
CA ALA A 406 26.83 -0.09 -11.57
C ALA A 406 26.68 -1.43 -12.31
N PHE A 407 25.57 -2.13 -12.08
CA PHE A 407 25.29 -3.37 -12.81
C PHE A 407 24.31 -3.20 -13.97
N LEU A 408 23.36 -2.26 -13.90
CA LEU A 408 22.44 -2.00 -14.99
C LEU A 408 23.16 -1.51 -16.25
N ASP A 409 24.12 -0.59 -16.09
CA ASP A 409 24.88 -0.05 -17.23
C ASP A 409 25.73 -1.13 -17.88
N LEU A 410 26.36 -2.01 -17.09
CA LEU A 410 27.14 -3.14 -17.58
C LEU A 410 26.25 -4.18 -18.29
N ASP A 411 25.10 -4.49 -17.72
CA ASP A 411 24.18 -5.50 -18.25
C ASP A 411 23.50 -5.03 -19.56
N LEU A 412 23.41 -3.70 -19.79
CA LEU A 412 22.89 -3.08 -21.01
C LEU A 412 23.92 -2.96 -22.15
N GLN A 413 25.21 -2.89 -21.84
CA GLN A 413 26.26 -2.79 -22.85
C GLN A 413 26.39 -4.12 -23.60
N ALA A 414 25.94 -4.15 -24.86
CA ALA A 414 26.23 -5.23 -25.78
C ALA A 414 27.76 -5.27 -25.98
N ARG A 415 28.40 -6.36 -25.54
CA ARG A 415 29.86 -6.55 -25.54
C ARG A 415 30.53 -6.06 -26.84
N GLU A 416 31.17 -4.89 -26.78
CA GLU A 416 32.20 -4.48 -27.73
C GLU A 416 33.55 -4.52 -26.98
N ASP A 417 34.23 -5.66 -27.10
CA ASP A 417 35.67 -5.90 -27.02
C ASP A 417 36.55 -4.99 -26.13
N VAL A 418 36.57 -5.21 -24.79
CA VAL A 418 37.71 -4.81 -23.91
C VAL A 418 37.91 -5.83 -22.76
N GLU A 419 38.69 -6.89 -22.98
CA GLU A 419 38.72 -8.08 -22.10
C GLU A 419 39.23 -7.88 -20.65
N LEU A 420 40.03 -6.85 -20.34
CA LEU A 420 40.62 -6.67 -18.99
C LEU A 420 39.84 -5.70 -18.09
N ASP A 421 39.39 -4.54 -18.60
CA ASP A 421 38.52 -3.62 -17.84
C ASP A 421 37.12 -4.24 -17.60
N HIS A 422 36.71 -5.19 -18.44
CA HIS A 422 35.43 -5.90 -18.28
C HIS A 422 35.40 -6.84 -17.07
N GLU A 423 36.49 -7.49 -16.68
CA GLU A 423 36.49 -8.42 -15.55
C GLU A 423 36.37 -7.71 -14.20
N GLU A 424 37.11 -6.61 -14.01
CA GLU A 424 37.04 -5.80 -12.80
C GLU A 424 35.66 -5.11 -12.70
N GLY A 425 35.18 -4.52 -13.80
CA GLY A 425 33.82 -3.96 -13.87
C GLY A 425 32.73 -4.99 -13.59
N ALA A 426 32.89 -6.24 -14.04
CA ALA A 426 31.94 -7.32 -13.74
C ALA A 426 31.94 -7.70 -12.25
N ARG A 427 33.10 -7.70 -11.58
CA ARG A 427 33.18 -7.95 -10.13
C ARG A 427 32.51 -6.84 -9.33
N ASP A 428 32.74 -5.59 -9.70
CA ASP A 428 32.11 -4.45 -9.05
C ASP A 428 30.59 -4.44 -9.25
N ALA A 429 30.12 -4.75 -10.46
CA ALA A 429 28.70 -4.94 -10.75
C ALA A 429 28.09 -6.10 -9.94
N ASN A 430 28.81 -7.22 -9.81
CA ASN A 430 28.39 -8.35 -8.98
C ASN A 430 28.25 -7.94 -7.51
N ALA A 431 29.25 -7.27 -6.95
CA ALA A 431 29.21 -6.78 -5.57
C ALA A 431 28.07 -5.77 -5.35
N ALA A 432 27.91 -4.80 -6.26
CA ALA A 432 26.82 -3.84 -6.26
C ALA A 432 25.44 -4.51 -6.28
N SER A 433 25.28 -5.55 -7.10
CA SER A 433 24.03 -6.31 -7.19
C SER A 433 23.68 -7.05 -5.88
N VAL A 434 24.68 -7.56 -5.15
CA VAL A 434 24.48 -8.18 -3.83
C VAL A 434 24.04 -7.13 -2.82
N VAL A 435 24.64 -5.94 -2.82
CA VAL A 435 24.25 -4.83 -1.93
C VAL A 435 22.80 -4.41 -2.19
N GLU A 436 22.41 -4.20 -3.45
CA GLU A 436 21.02 -3.85 -3.80
C GLU A 436 20.02 -4.95 -3.41
N CYS A 437 20.38 -6.23 -3.57
CA CYS A 437 19.54 -7.33 -3.10
C CYS A 437 19.33 -7.28 -1.58
N LEU A 438 20.40 -7.02 -0.82
CA LEU A 438 20.35 -6.92 0.63
C LEU A 438 19.48 -5.75 1.09
N LEU A 439 19.61 -4.57 0.45
CA LEU A 439 18.82 -3.39 0.77
C LEU A 439 17.33 -3.60 0.45
N ALA A 440 17.01 -4.12 -0.74
CA ALA A 440 15.62 -4.39 -1.13
C ALA A 440 14.96 -5.42 -0.20
N ALA A 441 15.68 -6.50 0.16
CA ALA A 441 15.18 -7.50 1.10
C ALA A 441 15.02 -6.95 2.53
N ALA A 442 15.94 -6.09 2.98
CA ALA A 442 15.80 -5.38 4.26
C ALA A 442 14.56 -4.49 4.29
N GLN A 443 14.24 -3.79 3.19
CA GLN A 443 13.01 -3.01 3.06
C GLN A 443 11.76 -3.90 3.09
N ILE A 444 11.76 -5.05 2.39
CA ILE A 444 10.65 -6.01 2.49
C ILE A 444 10.47 -6.47 3.93
N PHE A 445 11.55 -6.80 4.63
CA PHE A 445 11.49 -7.24 6.02
C PHE A 445 10.97 -6.14 6.95
N ILE A 446 11.45 -4.90 6.83
CA ILE A 446 10.96 -3.78 7.64
C ILE A 446 9.46 -3.58 7.42
N TYR A 447 9.01 -3.54 6.16
CA TYR A 447 7.61 -3.24 5.85
C TYR A 447 6.68 -4.41 6.18
N ALA A 448 7.06 -5.64 5.86
CA ALA A 448 6.22 -6.82 6.10
C ALA A 448 6.26 -7.28 7.55
N ALA A 449 7.44 -7.33 8.17
CA ALA A 449 7.63 -7.99 9.46
C ALA A 449 7.66 -7.02 10.65
N LEU A 450 8.36 -5.90 10.51
CA LEU A 450 8.51 -4.95 11.62
C LEU A 450 7.42 -3.89 11.66
N ARG A 451 6.80 -3.60 10.51
CA ARG A 451 5.68 -2.67 10.38
C ARG A 451 4.36 -3.34 10.08
N GLU A 452 4.34 -4.61 9.68
CA GLU A 452 3.11 -5.34 9.33
C GLU A 452 2.23 -4.56 8.32
N VAL A 453 2.87 -3.94 7.32
CA VAL A 453 2.18 -3.35 6.17
C VAL A 453 1.47 -4.48 5.41
N PRO A 454 0.21 -4.31 4.97
CA PRO A 454 -0.54 -5.36 4.32
C PRO A 454 0.22 -5.95 3.12
N PRO A 455 0.40 -7.28 3.01
CA PRO A 455 1.19 -7.90 1.94
C PRO A 455 0.72 -7.58 0.50
N LYS A 456 -0.55 -7.18 0.34
CA LYS A 456 -1.14 -6.73 -0.94
C LYS A 456 -0.86 -5.25 -1.27
N ALA A 457 -0.22 -4.49 -0.39
CA ALA A 457 0.14 -3.09 -0.64
C ALA A 457 1.14 -2.98 -1.79
N LYS A 458 0.95 -2.00 -2.68
CA LYS A 458 1.70 -1.88 -3.94
C LYS A 458 3.22 -1.79 -3.75
N ILE A 459 3.67 -1.28 -2.61
CA ILE A 459 5.09 -1.14 -2.27
C ILE A 459 5.87 -2.47 -2.38
N PHE A 460 5.25 -3.61 -2.01
CA PHE A 460 5.91 -4.91 -2.10
C PHE A 460 6.18 -5.33 -3.54
N SER A 461 5.33 -4.95 -4.50
CA SER A 461 5.61 -5.20 -5.92
C SER A 461 6.86 -4.46 -6.38
N ILE A 462 7.08 -3.23 -5.91
CA ILE A 462 8.25 -2.42 -6.23
C ILE A 462 9.52 -3.01 -5.61
N PHE A 463 9.45 -3.45 -4.34
CA PHE A 463 10.60 -4.10 -3.70
C PHE A 463 10.96 -5.43 -4.36
N LEU A 464 9.96 -6.25 -4.69
CA LEU A 464 10.16 -7.53 -5.39
C LEU A 464 10.75 -7.34 -6.78
N GLU A 465 10.31 -6.32 -7.52
CA GLU A 465 10.84 -6.00 -8.84
C GLU A 465 12.30 -5.55 -8.77
N ARG A 466 12.63 -4.62 -7.87
CA ARG A 466 14.02 -4.20 -7.62
C ARG A 466 14.91 -5.37 -7.24
N LEU A 467 14.45 -6.20 -6.30
CA LEU A 467 15.20 -7.39 -5.87
C LEU A 467 15.37 -8.37 -7.03
N ARG A 468 14.35 -8.56 -7.87
CA ARG A 468 14.42 -9.45 -9.03
C ARG A 468 15.44 -8.97 -10.05
N VAL A 469 15.46 -7.66 -10.34
CA VAL A 469 16.42 -7.04 -11.26
C VAL A 469 17.85 -7.21 -10.74
N ALA A 470 18.08 -7.01 -9.44
CA ALA A 470 19.40 -7.16 -8.84
C ALA A 470 19.86 -8.63 -8.77
N VAL A 471 18.95 -9.59 -8.55
CA VAL A 471 19.32 -11.00 -8.38
C VAL A 471 19.40 -11.77 -9.71
N ASP A 472 18.52 -11.51 -10.68
CA ASP A 472 18.41 -12.27 -11.94
C ASP A 472 19.16 -11.59 -13.09
N ARG A 473 20.44 -11.28 -12.85
CA ARG A 473 21.28 -10.59 -13.83
C ARG A 473 21.64 -11.47 -15.03
N PRO A 474 21.63 -10.93 -16.26
CA PRO A 474 21.92 -11.71 -17.46
C PRO A 474 23.36 -12.25 -17.43
N ASN A 475 23.56 -13.45 -17.98
CA ASN A 475 24.89 -14.09 -18.11
C ASN A 475 25.65 -14.33 -16.79
N THR A 476 24.96 -14.25 -15.65
CA THR A 476 25.56 -14.52 -14.33
C THR A 476 24.83 -15.65 -13.62
N SER A 477 25.55 -16.38 -12.78
CA SER A 477 24.95 -17.38 -11.88
C SER A 477 24.76 -16.76 -10.51
N ILE A 478 23.50 -16.72 -10.04
CA ILE A 478 23.13 -16.20 -8.71
C ILE A 478 24.02 -16.81 -7.62
N VAL A 479 24.17 -18.12 -7.62
CA VAL A 479 24.94 -18.82 -6.58
C VAL A 479 26.41 -18.43 -6.65
N ALA A 480 26.99 -18.35 -7.85
CA ALA A 480 28.40 -18.01 -8.01
C ALA A 480 28.72 -16.58 -7.54
N VAL A 481 27.85 -15.61 -7.87
CA VAL A 481 28.00 -14.20 -7.44
C VAL A 481 27.95 -14.07 -5.91
N TRP A 482 27.01 -14.75 -5.27
CA TRP A 482 26.89 -14.69 -3.80
C TRP A 482 27.96 -15.51 -3.08
N ASP A 483 28.48 -16.56 -3.72
CA ASP A 483 29.60 -17.36 -3.21
C ASP A 483 30.92 -16.59 -3.26
N SER A 484 31.18 -15.83 -4.34
CA SER A 484 32.36 -14.96 -4.43
C SER A 484 32.36 -13.87 -3.35
N GLU A 485 31.18 -13.35 -3.01
CA GLU A 485 30.98 -12.40 -1.91
C GLU A 485 30.90 -13.08 -0.52
N ARG A 486 31.00 -14.42 -0.45
CA ARG A 486 30.95 -15.23 0.78
C ARG A 486 29.70 -15.01 1.64
N ASN A 487 28.55 -14.76 0.99
CA ASN A 487 27.30 -14.38 1.65
C ASN A 487 26.08 -15.23 1.23
N VAL A 488 26.30 -16.48 0.76
CA VAL A 488 25.22 -17.40 0.31
C VAL A 488 24.15 -17.65 1.39
N ASN A 489 24.52 -17.66 2.68
CA ASN A 489 23.53 -17.81 3.76
C ASN A 489 22.56 -16.61 3.84
N LEU A 490 23.02 -15.40 3.49
CA LEU A 490 22.15 -14.23 3.41
C LEU A 490 21.27 -14.29 2.15
N LEU A 491 21.74 -14.91 1.06
CA LEU A 491 20.89 -15.18 -0.10
C LEU A 491 19.68 -16.05 0.26
N LEU A 492 19.85 -17.07 1.11
CA LEU A 492 18.72 -17.84 1.63
C LEU A 492 17.70 -16.94 2.33
N TRP A 493 18.18 -16.03 3.19
CA TRP A 493 17.33 -15.07 3.88
C TRP A 493 16.59 -14.14 2.91
N VAL A 494 17.30 -13.57 1.94
CA VAL A 494 16.74 -12.72 0.88
C VAL A 494 15.61 -13.45 0.13
N LEU A 495 15.85 -14.69 -0.31
CA LEU A 495 14.88 -15.46 -1.09
C LEU A 495 13.67 -15.89 -0.26
N VAL A 496 13.84 -16.21 1.02
CA VAL A 496 12.72 -16.55 1.92
C VAL A 496 11.87 -15.31 2.21
N VAL A 497 12.50 -14.17 2.49
CA VAL A 497 11.80 -12.88 2.72
C VAL A 497 11.03 -12.46 1.47
N ALA A 498 11.60 -12.61 0.28
CA ALA A 498 10.89 -12.34 -0.97
C ALA A 498 9.71 -13.31 -1.18
N SER A 499 9.93 -14.60 -0.92
CA SER A 499 8.92 -15.64 -1.10
C SER A 499 7.70 -15.46 -0.19
N SER A 500 7.89 -14.95 1.03
CA SER A 500 6.80 -14.76 2.00
C SER A 500 5.78 -13.71 1.53
N VAL A 501 6.22 -12.65 0.84
CA VAL A 501 5.33 -11.61 0.31
C VAL A 501 4.90 -11.86 -1.14
N ALA A 502 5.69 -12.61 -1.92
CA ALA A 502 5.42 -12.88 -3.34
C ALA A 502 4.14 -13.68 -3.62
N ILE A 503 3.54 -14.33 -2.61
CA ILE A 503 2.27 -15.07 -2.73
C ILE A 503 1.20 -14.20 -3.39
N HIS A 504 1.13 -12.93 -3.00
CA HIS A 504 0.06 -12.02 -3.43
C HIS A 504 0.29 -11.39 -4.81
N TRP A 505 1.48 -11.58 -5.38
CA TRP A 505 1.91 -10.96 -6.64
C TRP A 505 2.11 -11.98 -7.77
N GLY A 506 1.78 -13.25 -7.54
CA GLY A 506 1.80 -14.30 -8.56
C GLY A 506 3.21 -14.77 -8.98
N THR A 507 4.27 -14.24 -8.38
CA THR A 507 5.66 -14.56 -8.75
C THR A 507 6.31 -15.61 -7.87
N ARG A 508 5.58 -16.20 -6.90
CA ARG A 508 6.15 -17.10 -5.88
C ARG A 508 6.91 -18.29 -6.45
N ALA A 509 6.38 -18.95 -7.48
CA ALA A 509 7.02 -20.13 -8.09
C ALA A 509 8.45 -19.83 -8.58
N TRP A 510 8.67 -18.63 -9.11
CA TRP A 510 9.99 -18.18 -9.57
C TRP A 510 10.98 -18.07 -8.40
N TRP A 511 10.57 -17.47 -7.28
CA TRP A 511 11.39 -17.35 -6.06
C TRP A 511 11.71 -18.70 -5.44
N ILE A 512 10.70 -19.58 -5.33
CA ILE A 512 10.86 -20.94 -4.80
C ILE A 512 11.85 -21.76 -5.65
N ALA A 513 11.79 -21.65 -6.98
CA ALA A 513 12.73 -22.34 -7.86
C ALA A 513 14.20 -21.92 -7.63
N ARG A 514 14.44 -20.64 -7.33
CA ARG A 514 15.79 -20.16 -6.96
C ARG A 514 16.18 -20.62 -5.56
N LEU A 515 15.26 -20.51 -4.60
CA LEU A 515 15.50 -20.97 -3.22
C LEU A 515 15.87 -22.45 -3.18
N ALA A 516 15.17 -23.30 -3.94
CA ALA A 516 15.47 -24.74 -4.04
C ALA A 516 16.87 -25.03 -4.62
N LYS A 517 17.44 -24.15 -5.46
CA LYS A 517 18.83 -24.28 -5.94
C LYS A 517 19.81 -23.95 -4.82
N VAL A 518 19.57 -22.87 -4.09
CA VAL A 518 20.45 -22.41 -3.00
C VAL A 518 20.40 -23.37 -1.81
N VAL A 519 19.21 -23.86 -1.43
CA VAL A 519 19.02 -24.88 -0.38
C VAL A 519 19.85 -26.14 -0.68
N ARG A 520 19.83 -26.62 -1.93
CA ARG A 520 20.65 -27.75 -2.37
C ARG A 520 22.15 -27.45 -2.34
N TYR A 521 22.55 -26.25 -2.74
CA TYR A 521 23.97 -25.84 -2.74
C TYR A 521 24.54 -25.74 -1.31
N VAL A 522 23.76 -25.18 -0.38
CA VAL A 522 24.16 -25.06 1.04
C VAL A 522 24.03 -26.39 1.79
N GLY A 523 23.21 -27.33 1.28
CA GLY A 523 22.99 -28.64 1.89
C GLY A 523 21.95 -28.64 3.01
N ILE A 524 20.96 -27.74 2.95
CA ILE A 524 19.89 -27.66 3.94
C ILE A 524 18.92 -28.82 3.73
N SER A 525 18.72 -29.61 4.78
CA SER A 525 17.99 -30.88 4.72
C SER A 525 16.57 -30.80 5.26
N GLY A 526 16.21 -29.74 5.98
CA GLY A 526 14.91 -29.60 6.63
C GLY A 526 14.54 -28.17 7.01
N GLU A 527 13.24 -27.97 7.30
CA GLU A 527 12.65 -26.69 7.72
C GLU A 527 13.36 -26.07 8.93
N VAL A 528 13.66 -26.88 9.96
CA VAL A 528 14.32 -26.43 11.20
C VAL A 528 15.73 -25.91 10.93
N GLU A 529 16.45 -26.54 10.01
CA GLU A 529 17.79 -26.12 9.61
C GLU A 529 17.74 -24.81 8.83
N LEU A 530 16.76 -24.65 7.93
CA LEU A 530 16.53 -23.39 7.24
C LEU A 530 16.23 -22.27 8.25
N GLU A 531 15.28 -22.48 9.15
CA GLU A 531 14.93 -21.50 10.19
C GLU A 531 16.14 -21.08 11.02
N ARG A 532 16.99 -22.04 11.42
CA ARG A 532 18.20 -21.77 12.18
C ARG A 532 19.16 -20.83 11.45
N GLU A 533 19.32 -20.97 10.13
CA GLU A 533 20.17 -20.05 9.36
C GLU A 533 19.52 -18.66 9.21
N LEU A 534 18.20 -18.60 9.03
CA LEU A 534 17.47 -17.33 8.93
C LEU A 534 17.50 -16.51 10.23
N ARG A 535 17.43 -17.19 11.39
CA ARG A 535 17.52 -16.57 12.73
C ARG A 535 18.86 -15.86 12.97
N ARG A 536 19.92 -16.20 12.23
CA ARG A 536 21.24 -15.52 12.31
C ARG A 536 21.30 -14.19 11.56
N VAL A 537 20.28 -13.88 10.76
CA VAL A 537 20.22 -12.64 9.97
C VAL A 537 19.20 -11.68 10.56
N ALA A 538 17.92 -12.02 10.49
CA ALA A 538 16.81 -11.30 11.11
C ALA A 538 15.56 -12.18 11.05
N TRP A 539 14.91 -12.42 12.19
CA TRP A 539 13.76 -13.31 12.28
C TRP A 539 12.69 -12.81 13.26
N THR A 540 11.43 -12.94 12.87
CA THR A 540 10.27 -12.63 13.72
C THR A 540 9.25 -13.76 13.65
N GLU A 541 9.01 -14.42 14.78
CA GLU A 541 8.10 -15.57 14.88
C GLU A 541 6.67 -15.24 14.42
N HIS A 542 6.19 -14.03 14.71
CA HIS A 542 4.81 -13.64 14.41
C HIS A 542 4.49 -13.55 12.91
N VAL A 543 5.49 -13.28 12.07
CA VAL A 543 5.30 -13.09 10.62
C VAL A 543 5.89 -14.23 9.81
N PHE A 544 7.07 -14.73 10.22
CA PHE A 544 7.74 -15.79 9.47
C PHE A 544 7.47 -17.19 10.02
N GLY A 545 6.95 -17.33 11.25
CA GLY A 545 6.64 -18.64 11.84
C GLY A 545 5.62 -19.44 11.02
N ASP A 546 4.57 -18.78 10.53
CA ASP A 546 3.58 -19.44 9.66
C ASP A 546 4.05 -19.49 8.20
N ALA A 547 4.80 -18.48 7.76
CA ALA A 547 5.23 -18.35 6.36
C ALA A 547 6.31 -19.36 5.97
N ILE A 548 7.22 -19.71 6.89
CA ILE A 548 8.35 -20.62 6.63
C ILE A 548 7.88 -22.02 6.27
N HIS A 549 6.88 -22.54 6.98
CA HIS A 549 6.32 -23.85 6.71
C HIS A 549 5.75 -23.94 5.28
N GLY A 550 4.99 -22.92 4.87
CA GLY A 550 4.48 -22.80 3.51
C GLY A 550 5.59 -22.68 2.46
N VAL A 551 6.66 -21.94 2.76
CA VAL A 551 7.83 -21.80 1.86
C VAL A 551 8.57 -23.13 1.72
N TRP A 552 8.83 -23.83 2.82
CA TRP A 552 9.53 -25.11 2.82
C TRP A 552 8.74 -26.19 2.06
N THR A 553 7.44 -26.28 2.32
CA THR A 553 6.55 -27.21 1.61
C THR A 553 6.59 -26.98 0.09
N ASP A 554 6.63 -25.71 -0.35
CA ASP A 554 6.73 -25.39 -1.79
C ASP A 554 8.11 -25.76 -2.37
N VAL A 555 9.18 -25.63 -1.60
CA VAL A 555 10.52 -26.08 -1.98
C VAL A 555 10.56 -27.60 -2.16
N GLU A 556 10.03 -28.37 -1.21
CA GLU A 556 9.96 -29.84 -1.30
C GLU A 556 9.18 -30.29 -2.54
N ARG A 557 8.00 -29.69 -2.78
CA ARG A 557 7.20 -29.96 -3.99
C ARG A 557 7.97 -29.65 -5.27
N HIS A 558 8.72 -28.54 -5.30
CA HIS A 558 9.52 -28.17 -6.46
C HIS A 558 10.65 -29.17 -6.72
N VAL A 559 11.36 -29.61 -5.68
CA VAL A 559 12.45 -30.59 -5.78
C VAL A 559 11.92 -31.95 -6.24
N GLU A 560 10.81 -32.43 -5.68
CA GLU A 560 10.21 -33.71 -6.09
C GLU A 560 9.66 -33.64 -7.52
N GLY A 561 9.10 -32.51 -7.92
CA GLY A 561 8.69 -32.26 -9.30
C GLY A 561 9.86 -32.38 -10.28
N GLN A 562 11.01 -31.77 -9.98
CA GLN A 562 12.22 -31.89 -10.81
C GLN A 562 12.74 -33.33 -10.89
N ARG A 563 12.68 -34.08 -9.78
CA ARG A 563 13.11 -35.48 -9.74
C ARG A 563 12.26 -36.36 -10.67
N LYS A 564 10.93 -36.22 -10.60
CA LYS A 564 10.00 -36.94 -11.49
C LYS A 564 10.17 -36.57 -12.96
N THR A 565 10.39 -35.30 -13.28
CA THR A 565 10.68 -34.87 -14.66
C THR A 565 11.99 -35.48 -15.16
N ARG A 566 13.02 -35.56 -14.31
CA ARG A 566 14.29 -36.16 -14.69
C ARG A 566 14.17 -37.68 -14.91
N GLU A 567 13.49 -38.38 -14.02
CA GLU A 567 13.24 -39.83 -14.15
C GLU A 567 12.42 -40.17 -15.40
N SER A 568 11.47 -39.32 -15.79
CA SER A 568 10.69 -39.50 -17.03
C SER A 568 11.47 -39.20 -18.30
N VAL A 569 12.38 -38.21 -18.29
CA VAL A 569 13.29 -37.95 -19.42
C VAL A 569 14.29 -39.08 -19.57
N GLU A 570 14.90 -39.55 -18.47
CA GLU A 570 15.83 -40.68 -18.48
C GLU A 570 15.15 -41.99 -18.92
N SER A 571 13.87 -42.21 -18.58
CA SER A 571 13.13 -43.37 -19.09
C SER A 571 12.85 -43.29 -20.61
N VAL A 572 12.52 -42.11 -21.13
CA VAL A 572 12.27 -41.90 -22.57
C VAL A 572 13.57 -41.99 -23.38
N GLU A 573 14.68 -41.48 -22.85
CA GLU A 573 16.01 -41.65 -23.47
C GLU A 573 16.47 -43.11 -23.43
N SER A 574 16.16 -43.86 -22.37
CA SER A 574 16.45 -45.29 -22.29
C SER A 574 15.64 -46.12 -23.30
N GLU A 575 14.37 -45.78 -23.54
CA GLU A 575 13.54 -46.44 -24.56
C GLU A 575 13.97 -46.06 -25.99
N GLY A 576 14.35 -44.80 -26.22
CA GLY A 576 14.85 -44.33 -27.53
C GLY A 576 16.24 -44.88 -27.92
N GLN A 577 17.02 -45.37 -26.96
CA GLN A 577 18.33 -45.96 -27.23
C GLN A 577 18.27 -47.46 -27.61
N TYR A 578 17.13 -48.13 -27.39
CA TYR A 578 16.88 -49.48 -27.90
C TYR A 578 16.38 -49.50 -29.36
N ASP A 579 15.89 -48.37 -29.90
CA ASP A 579 15.40 -48.27 -31.29
C ASP A 579 16.48 -47.84 -32.31
N LEU A 580 17.69 -47.46 -31.86
CA LEU A 580 18.79 -47.00 -32.74
C LEU A 580 19.85 -48.07 -33.08
N PHE A 581 19.70 -49.31 -32.59
CA PHE A 581 20.56 -50.45 -32.94
C PHE A 581 19.85 -51.57 -33.72
N GLY A 582 18.62 -51.32 -34.19
CA GLY A 582 17.86 -52.24 -35.05
C GLY A 582 17.64 -51.67 -36.45
N ASN A 583 18.37 -52.20 -37.43
CA ASN A 583 18.21 -52.04 -38.88
C ASN A 583 19.07 -50.96 -39.57
N VAL A 584 20.24 -51.41 -40.00
CA VAL A 584 20.89 -50.95 -41.23
C VAL A 584 20.86 -52.13 -42.22
N ASP A 585 20.52 -51.83 -43.47
CA ASP A 585 20.46 -52.67 -44.69
C ASP A 585 19.19 -53.53 -44.88
N VAL A 586 18.46 -53.55 -46.01
CA VAL A 586 18.75 -53.12 -47.39
C VAL A 586 17.47 -53.25 -48.27
N LEU A 587 17.24 -52.28 -49.21
CA LEU A 587 16.56 -52.34 -50.53
C LEU A 587 15.09 -52.85 -50.61
N LEU A 588 14.16 -52.48 -51.51
CA LEU A 588 14.01 -51.60 -52.68
C LEU A 588 12.50 -51.62 -53.02
N LEU A 589 11.98 -50.50 -53.54
CA LEU A 589 10.91 -50.38 -54.54
C LEU A 589 9.69 -51.33 -54.47
N ARG A 590 8.50 -50.77 -54.17
CA ARG A 590 7.35 -50.84 -55.10
C ARG A 590 6.21 -49.90 -54.75
N GLU A 591 5.69 -49.32 -55.83
CA GLU A 591 4.60 -48.37 -55.95
C GLU A 591 3.21 -48.95 -55.60
N ASP A 592 2.34 -48.01 -55.25
CA ASP A 592 0.93 -47.86 -55.62
C ASP A 592 -0.18 -48.80 -55.10
N ASP A 593 -1.05 -48.11 -54.35
CA ASP A 593 -2.49 -47.94 -54.58
C ASP A 593 -3.53 -48.86 -53.93
N THR A 594 -4.62 -48.15 -53.58
CA THR A 594 -6.01 -48.57 -53.29
C THR A 594 -6.44 -48.80 -51.83
N GLN A 595 -7.27 -47.85 -51.36
CA GLN A 595 -8.67 -48.00 -50.88
C GLN A 595 -8.95 -49.19 -49.92
N THR A 596 -9.65 -49.06 -48.77
CA THR A 596 -10.93 -48.39 -48.52
C THR A 596 -11.27 -48.55 -47.03
N GLU A 597 -11.79 -47.49 -46.41
CA GLU A 597 -12.98 -47.41 -45.53
C GLU A 597 -13.30 -48.37 -44.35
N HIS A 598 -13.91 -47.72 -43.34
CA HIS A 598 -14.70 -48.19 -42.18
C HIS A 598 -13.92 -48.49 -40.89
N GLY A 599 -14.22 -47.91 -39.72
CA GLY A 599 -15.25 -46.95 -39.34
C GLY A 599 -15.42 -46.88 -37.81
N ARG A 600 -15.97 -45.74 -37.32
CA ARG A 600 -16.67 -45.50 -36.04
C ARG A 600 -15.85 -45.71 -34.75
N GLY A 601 -15.60 -44.67 -33.96
CA GLY A 601 -16.55 -44.06 -33.01
C GLY A 601 -16.16 -44.47 -31.58
N TRP A 602 -16.26 -43.73 -30.48
CA TRP A 602 -16.94 -42.49 -30.07
C TRP A 602 -16.12 -41.90 -28.90
N TRP A 603 -16.15 -40.58 -28.74
CA TRP A 603 -15.83 -39.90 -27.48
C TRP A 603 -17.14 -39.47 -26.82
N ASN A 604 -17.31 -39.77 -25.54
CA ASN A 604 -18.31 -39.13 -24.68
C ASN A 604 -17.65 -38.71 -23.38
N VAL A 605 -17.72 -37.39 -23.17
CA VAL A 605 -17.99 -36.60 -21.95
C VAL A 605 -17.12 -36.82 -20.73
#